data_AF-X1H1X8-F1
#
_entry.id   AF-X1H1X8-F1
#
_cell.length_a   1.000
_cell.length_b   1.000
_cell.length_c   1.000
_cell.angle_alpha   90.00
_cell.angle_beta   90.00
_cell.angle_gamma   90.00
#
_symmetry.space_group_name_H-M   'P 1'
#
loop_
_entity.id
_entity.type
_entity.pdbx_description
1 polymer ?
#
loop_
_entity_poly.entity_id
_entity_poly.type
_entity_poly.pdbx_seq_one_letter_code
_entity_poly.pdbx_strand_id
1 'polypeptide(L)'
;MSESEKKEKLDVKHTFFIGLAFFTTGISWSMYNTQVNVTLFQYLGLFALVGAWMAMDNLIGVIIQPIMGSISDNTRTKFGRRMPYLIVGIPLAAIFF
;
A
#
# COMPACT_ATOMS: atom_id res chain seq x y z
N MET A 1 -7.99 -30.27 30.28
CA MET A 1 -7.49 -30.40 28.89
C MET A 1 -7.08 -29.00 28.44
N SER A 2 -5.76 -28.76 28.47
CA SER A 2 -4.93 -27.70 27.83
C SER A 2 -5.57 -26.33 27.58
N GLU A 3 -5.28 -25.27 28.35
CA GLU A 3 -4.03 -24.50 28.45
C GLU A 3 -3.86 -23.44 27.32
N SER A 4 -4.06 -22.18 27.70
CA SER A 4 -3.61 -20.95 27.05
C SER A 4 -4.32 -20.43 25.78
N GLU A 5 -5.47 -19.78 25.97
CA GLU A 5 -5.73 -18.54 25.23
C GLU A 5 -4.75 -17.47 25.72
N LYS A 6 -3.50 -17.53 25.26
CA LYS A 6 -2.59 -16.38 25.34
C LYS A 6 -3.24 -15.27 24.49
N LYS A 7 -3.96 -14.35 25.14
CA LYS A 7 -4.25 -13.03 24.56
C LYS A 7 -2.91 -12.41 24.19
N GLU A 8 -2.55 -12.53 22.92
CA GLU A 8 -1.40 -11.88 22.33
C GLU A 8 -1.57 -10.38 22.60
N LYS A 9 -0.84 -9.84 23.57
CA LYS A 9 -0.92 -8.42 23.91
C LYS A 9 -0.40 -7.66 22.68
N LEU A 10 -1.31 -6.98 21.98
CA LEU A 10 -0.95 -6.07 20.90
C LEU A 10 0.14 -5.13 21.40
N ASP A 11 1.30 -5.18 20.74
CA ASP A 11 2.35 -4.24 21.03
C ASP A 11 1.93 -2.87 20.51
N VAL A 12 1.43 -2.06 21.43
CA VAL A 12 0.90 -0.72 21.17
C VAL A 12 1.91 0.13 20.39
N LYS A 13 3.22 -0.07 20.59
CA LYS A 13 4.25 0.64 19.83
C LYS A 13 4.26 0.23 18.37
N HIS A 14 4.21 -1.08 18.09
CA HIS A 14 4.16 -1.57 16.71
C HIS A 14 2.87 -1.16 16.00
N THR A 15 1.73 -1.24 16.68
CA THR A 15 0.45 -0.78 16.13
C THR A 15 0.47 0.72 15.82
N PHE A 16 1.11 1.52 16.68
CA PHE A 16 1.30 2.95 16.44
C PHE A 16 2.15 3.22 15.18
N PHE A 17 3.29 2.53 15.02
CA PHE A 17 4.13 2.68 13.82
C PHE A 17 3.43 2.22 12.54
N ILE A 18 2.66 1.13 12.59
CA ILE A 18 1.85 0.67 11.46
C ILE A 18 0.77 1.71 11.13
N GLY A 19 0.08 2.26 12.14
CA GLY A 19 -0.89 3.32 11.98
C GLY A 19 -0.27 4.58 11.35
N LEU A 20 0.93 4.97 11.77
CA LEU A 20 1.67 6.08 11.18
C LEU A 20 2.01 5.83 9.70
N ALA A 21 2.41 4.60 9.35
CA ALA A 21 2.69 4.24 7.95
C ALA A 21 1.44 4.34 7.06
N PHE A 22 0.28 3.87 7.53
CA PHE A 22 -0.98 4.02 6.80
C PHE A 22 -1.44 5.48 6.72
N PHE A 23 -1.21 6.27 7.76
CA PHE A 23 -1.52 7.70 7.77
C PHE A 23 -0.72 8.45 6.69
N THR A 24 0.60 8.25 6.65
CA THR A 24 1.45 8.85 5.62
C THR A 24 1.02 8.42 4.21
N THR A 25 0.76 7.11 4.02
CA THR A 25 0.31 6.58 2.73
C THR A 25 -1.02 7.21 2.29
N GLY A 26 -1.96 7.41 3.22
CA GLY A 26 -3.24 8.05 2.93
C GLY A 26 -3.10 9.51 2.49
N ILE A 27 -2.22 10.28 3.15
CA ILE A 27 -1.92 11.65 2.74
C ILE A 27 -1.30 11.67 1.34
N SER A 28 -0.27 10.85 1.11
CA SER A 28 0.39 10.76 -0.20
C SER A 28 -0.60 10.37 -1.31
N TRP A 29 -1.51 9.44 -1.05
CA TRP A 29 -2.55 9.04 -2.01
C TRP A 29 -3.52 10.19 -2.34
N SER A 30 -3.96 10.94 -1.34
CA SER A 30 -4.84 12.10 -1.53
C SER A 30 -4.17 13.20 -2.36
N MET A 31 -2.91 13.48 -2.05
CA MET A 31 -2.11 14.46 -2.79
C MET A 31 -1.86 14.00 -4.24
N TYR A 32 -1.51 12.73 -4.44
CA TYR A 32 -1.32 12.15 -5.77
C TYR A 32 -2.56 12.28 -6.63
N ASN A 33 -3.73 11.83 -6.14
CA ASN A 33 -4.99 11.93 -6.89
C ASN A 33 -5.33 13.37 -7.25
N THR A 34 -5.11 14.33 -6.35
CA THR A 34 -5.39 15.74 -6.62
C THR A 34 -4.49 16.28 -7.72
N GLN A 35 -3.18 16.02 -7.65
CA GLN A 35 -2.22 16.52 -8.64
C GLN A 35 -2.39 15.86 -10.01
N VAL A 36 -2.58 14.54 -10.02
CA VAL A 36 -2.76 13.75 -11.25
C VAL A 36 -4.05 14.15 -11.95
N ASN A 37 -5.16 14.33 -11.24
CA ASN A 37 -6.42 14.72 -11.86
C ASN A 37 -6.35 16.09 -12.52
N VAL A 38 -5.71 17.06 -11.88
CA VAL A 38 -5.51 18.40 -12.44
C VAL A 38 -4.60 18.34 -13.67
N THR A 39 -3.52 17.58 -13.60
CA THR A 39 -2.54 17.43 -14.69
C THR A 39 -3.18 16.73 -15.89
N LEU A 40 -3.86 15.61 -15.70
CA LEU A 40 -4.55 14.90 -16.79
C LEU A 40 -5.66 15.76 -17.40
N PHE A 41 -6.38 16.53 -16.59
CA PHE A 41 -7.40 17.44 -17.12
C PHE A 41 -6.77 18.52 -18.02
N GLN A 42 -5.60 19.06 -17.67
CA GLN A 42 -4.88 20.02 -18.51
C GLN A 42 -4.45 19.44 -19.86
N TYR A 43 -4.08 18.16 -19.92
CA TYR A 43 -3.67 17.51 -21.18
C TYR A 43 -4.85 17.02 -22.02
N LEU A 44 -5.91 16.53 -21.40
CA LEU A 44 -7.02 15.84 -22.09
C LEU A 44 -8.25 16.74 -22.33
N GLY A 45 -8.46 17.76 -21.49
CA GLY A 45 -9.61 18.68 -21.56
C GLY A 45 -10.99 18.06 -21.32
N LEU A 46 -11.07 16.74 -21.16
CA LEU A 46 -12.32 15.96 -21.06
C LEU A 46 -12.36 15.14 -19.78
N PHE A 47 -13.31 15.46 -18.88
CA PHE A 47 -13.51 14.76 -17.61
C PHE A 47 -13.77 13.25 -17.77
N ALA A 48 -14.43 12.84 -18.86
CA ALA A 48 -14.69 11.42 -19.14
C ALA A 48 -13.39 10.61 -19.33
N LEU A 49 -12.38 11.21 -19.97
CA LEU A 49 -11.11 10.53 -20.26
C LEU A 49 -10.21 10.48 -19.02
N VAL A 50 -10.22 11.55 -18.20
CA VAL A 50 -9.57 11.55 -16.88
C VAL A 50 -10.17 10.46 -15.99
N GLY A 51 -11.50 10.39 -15.91
CA GLY A 51 -12.20 9.36 -15.14
C GLY A 51 -11.92 7.93 -15.64
N ALA A 52 -11.87 7.72 -16.96
CA ALA A 52 -11.50 6.44 -17.55
C ALA A 52 -10.06 6.03 -17.17
N TRP A 53 -9.12 6.97 -17.19
CA TRP A 53 -7.72 6.70 -16.82
C TRP A 53 -7.56 6.36 -15.34
N MET A 54 -8.24 7.11 -14.45
CA MET A 54 -8.27 6.78 -13.03
C MET A 54 -8.91 5.42 -12.75
N ALA A 55 -10.00 5.08 -13.43
CA ALA A 55 -10.67 3.80 -13.28
C ALA A 55 -9.78 2.63 -13.74
N MET A 56 -8.98 2.85 -14.78
CA MET A 56 -8.03 1.85 -15.28
C MET A 56 -6.94 1.53 -14.25
N ASP A 57 -6.38 2.53 -13.58
CA ASP A 57 -5.39 2.30 -12.50
C ASP A 57 -6.00 1.48 -11.36
N ASN A 58 -7.23 1.82 -10.95
CA ASN A 58 -7.95 1.05 -9.93
C ASN A 58 -8.21 -0.41 -10.35
N LEU A 59 -8.53 -0.66 -11.63
CA LEU A 59 -8.73 -2.00 -12.17
C LEU A 59 -7.45 -2.83 -12.12
N ILE A 60 -6.31 -2.22 -12.47
CA ILE A 60 -4.99 -2.85 -12.35
C ILE A 60 -4.69 -3.15 -10.87
N GLY A 61 -5.00 -2.20 -9.97
CA GLY A 61 -4.85 -2.37 -8.52
C GLY A 61 -5.59 -3.59 -7.97
N VAL A 62 -6.83 -3.84 -8.43
CA VAL A 62 -7.62 -5.02 -8.02
C VAL A 62 -6.95 -6.33 -8.40
N ILE A 63 -6.19 -6.38 -9.50
CA ILE A 63 -5.47 -7.57 -9.94
C ILE A 63 -4.11 -7.69 -9.23
N ILE A 64 -3.38 -6.58 -9.09
CA ILE A 64 -2.05 -6.57 -8.46
C ILE A 64 -2.13 -6.91 -6.97
N GLN A 65 -3.13 -6.43 -6.24
CA GLN A 65 -3.28 -6.68 -4.80
C GLN A 65 -3.27 -8.19 -4.42
N PRO A 66 -4.12 -9.06 -5.01
CA PRO A 66 -4.11 -10.49 -4.68
C PRO A 66 -2.84 -11.21 -5.17
N ILE A 67 -2.31 -10.82 -6.33
CA ILE A 67 -1.06 -11.37 -6.85
C ILE A 67 0.07 -11.08 -5.86
N MET A 68 0.24 -9.82 -5.47
CA MET A 68 1.26 -9.40 -4.53
C MET A 68 1.06 -10.03 -3.16
N GLY A 69 -0.19 -10.20 -2.71
CA GLY A 69 -0.53 -10.96 -1.51
C GLY A 69 -0.05 -12.42 -1.57
N SER A 70 -0.31 -13.11 -2.68
CA SER A 70 0.09 -14.51 -2.88
C SER A 70 1.61 -14.69 -2.95
N ILE A 71 2.32 -13.78 -3.62
CA ILE A 71 3.79 -13.80 -3.74
C ILE A 71 4.42 -13.49 -2.36
N SER A 72 3.89 -12.51 -1.66
CA SER A 72 4.35 -12.14 -0.31
C SER A 72 4.17 -13.30 0.68
N ASP A 73 3.05 -14.00 0.60
CA ASP A 73 2.78 -15.14 1.49
C ASP A 73 3.63 -16.38 1.18
N ASN A 74 4.08 -16.57 -0.06
CA ASN A 74 4.93 -17.72 -0.41
C ASN A 74 6.43 -17.51 -0.08
N THR A 75 6.81 -16.29 0.34
CA THR A 75 8.21 -15.96 0.61
C THR A 75 8.59 -16.38 2.04
N ARG A 76 9.57 -17.26 2.20
CA ARG A 76 10.02 -17.77 3.51
C ARG A 76 11.43 -17.28 3.82
N THR A 77 11.57 -16.25 4.66
CA THR A 77 12.87 -15.71 5.08
C THR A 77 13.01 -15.68 6.60
N LYS A 78 14.25 -15.46 7.09
CA LYS A 78 14.56 -15.33 8.52
C LYS A 78 13.83 -14.18 9.23
N PHE A 79 13.38 -13.16 8.52
CA PHE A 79 12.70 -11.98 9.08
C PHE A 79 11.16 -12.03 8.96
N GLY A 80 10.60 -13.13 8.45
CA GLY A 80 9.16 -13.32 8.23
C GLY A 80 8.77 -13.36 6.75
N ARG A 81 7.46 -13.53 6.47
CA ARG A 81 6.95 -13.70 5.10
C ARG A 81 6.82 -12.37 4.34
N ARG A 82 6.37 -11.32 5.04
CA ARG A 82 6.01 -10.01 4.44
C ARG A 82 7.03 -8.88 4.70
N MET A 83 7.89 -9.04 5.72
CA MET A 83 8.93 -8.07 6.11
C MET A 83 10.02 -7.80 5.06
N PRO A 84 10.50 -8.79 4.27
CA PRO A 84 11.56 -8.53 3.28
C PRO A 84 11.16 -7.49 2.24
N TYR A 85 9.91 -7.55 1.78
CA TYR A 85 9.35 -6.61 0.82
C TYR A 85 9.24 -5.20 1.39
N LEU A 86 8.88 -5.06 2.67
CA LEU A 86 8.85 -3.77 3.36
C LEU A 86 10.25 -3.19 3.55
N ILE A 87 11.22 -4.00 3.99
CA ILE A 87 12.59 -3.56 4.26
C ILE A 87 13.30 -3.12 2.98
N VAL A 88 13.04 -3.77 1.84
CA VAL A 88 13.61 -3.35 0.55
C VAL A 88 12.79 -2.24 -0.08
N GLY A 89 11.46 -2.35 -0.04
CA GLY A 89 10.54 -1.42 -0.69
C GLY A 89 10.52 -0.03 -0.06
N ILE A 90 10.62 0.09 1.27
CA ILE A 90 10.59 1.39 1.95
C ILE A 90 11.80 2.27 1.59
N PRO A 91 13.06 1.79 1.66
CA PRO A 91 14.21 2.58 1.22
C PRO A 91 14.19 2.88 -0.26
N LEU A 92 13.76 1.93 -1.09
CA LEU A 92 13.65 2.15 -2.53
C LEU A 92 12.65 3.27 -2.83
N ALA A 93 11.47 3.21 -2.19
CA ALA A 93 10.46 4.27 -2.31
C ALA A 93 11.02 5.61 -1.82
N ALA A 94 11.72 5.65 -0.69
CA ALA A 94 12.31 6.89 -0.16
C ALA A 94 13.40 7.50 -1.07
N ILE A 95 14.02 6.72 -1.96
CA ILE A 95 15.03 7.22 -2.91
C ILE A 95 14.38 7.74 -4.20
N PHE A 96 13.30 7.09 -4.66
CA PHE A 96 12.64 7.42 -5.93
C PHE A 96 11.46 8.40 -5.80
N PHE A 97 10.98 8.63 -4.59
CA PHE A 97 9.92 9.59 -4.25
C PHE A 97 10.52 10.97 -3.98
#